data_AF-A0A7C3S6T8-F1
#
_entry.id   AF-A0A7C3S6T8-F1
#
_cell.length_a   1.000
_cell.length_b   1.000
_cell.length_c   1.000
_cell.angle_alpha   90.00
_cell.angle_beta   90.00
_cell.angle_gamma   90.00
#
_symmetry.space_group_name_H-M   'P 1'
#
loop_
_entity.id
_entity.type
_entity.pdbx_description
1 polymer ?
#
loop_
_entity_poly.entity_id
_entity_poly.type
_entity_poly.pdbx_seq_one_letter_code
_entity_poly.pdbx_strand_id
1 'polypeptide(L)'
;MLTWTEWLIGLIPFALIALLLWIRLQAAGASPHLAVRIILGLFAWVGLAILGLVMASIGWRTGNAWLLSTGALIAVACLLILRRRLQRLWEEFPLLPIDSDENQDRKHEAG
;
A
#
# COMPACT_ATOMS: atom_id res chain seq x y z
N MET A 1 -18.83 -7.52 24.29
CA MET A 1 -18.28 -6.15 24.28
C MET A 1 -16.90 -6.25 23.64
N LEU A 2 -16.79 -6.05 22.32
CA LEU A 2 -15.47 -5.84 21.72
C LEU A 2 -14.93 -4.55 22.33
N THR A 3 -13.92 -4.68 23.17
CA THR A 3 -13.40 -3.57 23.96
C THR A 3 -12.65 -2.65 23.01
N TRP A 4 -12.73 -1.34 23.24
CA TRP A 4 -11.97 -0.31 22.49
C TRP A 4 -10.50 -0.69 22.23
N THR A 5 -9.93 -1.49 23.13
CA THR A 5 -8.60 -2.10 23.06
C THR A 5 -8.38 -2.98 21.83
N GLU A 6 -9.33 -3.82 21.43
CA GLU A 6 -9.20 -4.70 20.24
C GLU A 6 -9.19 -3.88 18.94
N TRP A 7 -10.00 -2.82 18.89
CA TRP A 7 -9.94 -1.84 17.81
C TRP A 7 -8.61 -1.11 17.76
N LEU A 8 -8.08 -0.70 18.93
CA LEU A 8 -6.77 -0.06 19.03
C LEU A 8 -5.65 -0.98 18.53
N ILE A 9 -5.65 -2.24 18.96
CA ILE A 9 -4.69 -3.27 18.56
C ILE A 9 -4.76 -3.51 17.06
N GLY A 10 -5.97 -3.58 16.50
CA GLY A 10 -6.18 -3.69 15.06
C GLY A 10 -5.62 -2.49 14.29
N LEU A 11 -5.61 -1.29 14.88
CA LEU A 11 -5.15 -0.04 14.26
C LEU A 11 -3.62 0.13 14.28
N ILE A 12 -2.91 -0.53 15.20
CA ILE A 12 -1.44 -0.49 15.31
C ILE A 12 -0.74 -0.84 13.99
N PRO A 13 -0.99 -2.00 13.33
CA PRO A 13 -0.29 -2.35 12.10
C PRO A 13 -0.57 -1.34 10.98
N PHE A 14 -1.78 -0.78 10.94
CA PHE A 14 -2.15 0.26 9.99
C PHE A 14 -1.37 1.55 10.22
N ALA A 15 -1.33 2.03 11.46
CA ALA A 15 -0.57 3.23 11.81
C ALA A 15 0.92 3.06 11.53
N LEU A 16 1.48 1.87 11.80
CA LEU A 16 2.88 1.55 11.50
C LEU A 16 3.16 1.60 9.99
N ILE A 17 2.31 0.97 9.18
CA ILE A 17 2.44 1.00 7.71
C ILE A 17 2.33 2.45 7.20
N ALA A 18 1.38 3.23 7.72
CA ALA A 18 1.21 4.63 7.36
C ALA A 18 2.47 5.46 7.67
N LEU A 19 3.03 5.27 8.86
CA LEU A 19 4.26 5.95 9.31
C LEU A 19 5.46 5.57 8.43
N LEU A 20 5.64 4.28 8.13
CA LEU A 20 6.71 3.81 7.25
C LEU A 20 6.59 4.39 5.84
N LEU A 21 5.37 4.41 5.30
CA LEU A 21 5.11 5.00 3.98
C LEU A 21 5.38 6.51 3.99
N TRP A 22 4.98 7.18 5.06
CA TRP A 22 5.18 8.62 5.26
C TRP A 22 6.65 8.98 5.31
N ILE A 23 7.46 8.30 6.13
CA ILE A 23 8.90 8.51 6.23
C ILE A 23 9.55 8.30 4.86
N ARG A 24 9.15 7.24 4.14
CA ARG A 24 9.65 6.95 2.80
C ARG A 24 9.34 8.07 1.81
N LEU A 25 8.09 8.53 1.78
CA LEU A 25 7.64 9.61 0.90
C LEU A 25 8.38 10.92 1.21
N GLN A 26 8.59 11.25 2.48
CA GLN A 26 9.39 12.41 2.86
C GLN A 26 10.87 12.26 2.48
N ALA A 27 11.47 11.08 2.67
CA ALA A 27 12.86 10.81 2.30
C ALA A 27 13.09 10.96 0.78
N ALA A 28 12.06 10.69 -0.03
CA ALA A 28 12.10 10.90 -1.47
C ALA A 28 11.70 12.33 -1.92
N GLY A 29 11.49 13.25 -0.99
CA GLY A 29 11.16 14.66 -1.29
C GLY A 29 9.70 14.92 -1.68
N ALA A 30 8.78 13.98 -1.43
CA ALA A 30 7.36 14.18 -1.73
C ALA A 30 6.75 15.30 -0.87
N SER A 31 5.86 16.11 -1.46
CA SER A 31 5.15 17.14 -0.70
C SER A 31 4.21 16.51 0.36
N PRO A 32 4.08 17.11 1.55
CA PRO A 32 3.29 16.53 2.65
C PRO A 32 1.83 16.27 2.26
N HIS A 33 1.24 17.19 1.49
CA HIS A 33 -0.12 17.06 1.00
C HIS A 33 -0.30 15.85 0.07
N LEU A 34 0.67 15.60 -0.81
CA LEU A 34 0.64 14.47 -1.74
C LEU A 34 0.81 13.14 -0.98
N ALA A 35 1.71 13.11 0.01
CA ALA A 35 1.92 11.95 0.88
C ALA A 35 0.64 11.59 1.68
N VAL A 36 -0.06 12.56 2.28
CA VAL A 36 -1.33 12.30 2.98
C VAL A 36 -2.37 11.73 2.00
N ARG A 37 -2.51 12.33 0.82
CA ARG A 37 -3.49 11.88 -0.19
C ARG A 37 -3.23 10.45 -0.65
N ILE A 38 -1.96 10.08 -0.81
CA ILE A 38 -1.53 8.72 -1.16
C ILE A 38 -1.91 7.75 -0.05
N ILE A 39 -1.54 8.05 1.20
CA ILE A 39 -1.83 7.20 2.36
C ILE A 39 -3.34 7.01 2.50
N LEU A 40 -4.13 8.10 2.48
CA LEU A 40 -5.58 8.03 2.58
C LEU A 40 -6.21 7.17 1.47
N GLY A 41 -5.70 7.32 0.24
CA GLY A 41 -6.12 6.51 -0.89
C GLY A 41 -5.82 5.02 -0.68
N LEU A 42 -4.62 4.67 -0.23
CA LEU A 42 -4.24 3.30 0.13
C LEU A 42 -5.18 2.72 1.19
N PHE A 43 -5.47 3.49 2.24
CA PHE A 43 -6.37 3.08 3.31
C PHE A 43 -7.80 2.80 2.81
N ALA A 44 -8.33 3.64 1.93
CA ALA A 44 -9.64 3.42 1.33
C ALA A 44 -9.69 2.09 0.55
N TRP A 45 -8.65 1.78 -0.23
CA TRP A 45 -8.55 0.51 -0.96
C TRP A 45 -8.43 -0.70 -0.03
N VAL A 46 -7.71 -0.56 1.08
CA VAL A 46 -7.60 -1.63 2.09
C VAL A 46 -8.95 -1.87 2.77
N GLY A 47 -9.69 -0.81 3.12
CA GLY A 47 -11.05 -0.92 3.64
C GLY A 47 -11.99 -1.64 2.66
N LEU A 48 -11.87 -1.32 1.36
CA LEU A 48 -12.65 -1.99 0.32
C LEU A 48 -12.27 -3.47 0.15
N ALA A 49 -10.98 -3.81 0.28
CA ALA A 49 -10.52 -5.20 0.27
C ALA A 49 -11.07 -6.00 1.47
N ILE A 50 -11.08 -5.41 2.66
CA ILE A 50 -11.67 -6.00 3.86
C ILE A 50 -13.18 -6.22 3.65
N LEU A 51 -13.88 -5.24 3.08
CA LEU A 51 -15.31 -5.38 2.76
C LEU A 51 -15.56 -6.54 1.79
N GLY A 52 -14.75 -6.67 0.74
CA GLY A 52 -14.80 -7.81 -0.18
C GLY A 52 -14.57 -9.14 0.51
N LEU A 53 -13.61 -9.21 1.43
CA LEU A 53 -13.33 -10.41 2.24
C LEU A 53 -14.48 -10.77 3.19
N VAL A 54 -15.13 -9.77 3.79
CA VAL A 54 -16.33 -9.95 4.62
C VAL A 54 -17.48 -10.48 3.78
N MET A 55 -17.73 -9.91 2.59
CA MET A 55 -18.72 -10.45 1.66
C MET A 55 -18.41 -11.90 1.25
N ALA A 56 -17.15 -12.23 0.97
CA ALA A 56 -16.73 -13.58 0.65
C ALA A 56 -17.00 -14.54 1.83
N SER A 57 -16.64 -14.12 3.04
CA SER A 57 -16.89 -14.89 4.28
C SER A 57 -18.38 -15.12 4.53
N ILE A 58 -19.22 -14.11 4.30
CA ILE A 58 -20.68 -14.24 4.42
C ILE A 58 -21.21 -15.19 3.33
N GLY A 59 -20.70 -15.08 2.11
CA GLY A 59 -21.06 -15.96 1.00
C GLY A 59 -20.72 -17.42 1.29
N TRP A 60 -19.53 -17.66 1.86
CA TRP A 60 -19.12 -18.99 2.33
C TRP A 60 -20.06 -19.53 3.39
N ARG A 61 -20.36 -18.71 4.42
CA ARG A 61 -21.22 -19.11 5.54
C ARG A 61 -22.67 -19.38 5.12
N THR A 62 -23.17 -18.68 4.11
CA THR A 62 -24.55 -18.82 3.61
C THR A 62 -24.68 -19.84 2.48
N GLY A 63 -23.57 -20.43 2.02
CA GLY A 63 -23.55 -21.31 0.84
C GLY A 63 -23.83 -20.58 -0.48
N ASN A 64 -23.82 -19.25 -0.48
CA ASN A 64 -24.08 -18.44 -1.67
C ASN A 64 -22.79 -18.26 -2.49
N ALA A 65 -22.60 -19.16 -3.46
CA ALA A 65 -21.44 -19.17 -4.35
C ALA A 65 -21.26 -17.87 -5.14
N TRP A 66 -22.35 -17.14 -5.44
CA TRP A 66 -22.29 -15.89 -6.19
C TRP A 66 -21.70 -14.75 -5.33
N LEU A 67 -22.16 -14.65 -4.08
CA LEU A 67 -21.63 -13.69 -3.10
C LEU A 67 -20.17 -14.00 -2.74
N LEU A 68 -19.85 -15.29 -2.60
CA LEU A 68 -18.49 -15.76 -2.37
C LEU A 68 -17.53 -15.32 -3.50
N SER A 69 -17.88 -15.68 -4.73
CA SER A 69 -17.03 -15.42 -5.90
C SER A 69 -16.87 -13.91 -6.12
N THR A 70 -17.95 -13.14 -5.97
CA THR A 70 -17.92 -11.68 -6.13
C THR A 70 -17.06 -11.03 -5.05
N GLY A 71 -17.23 -11.42 -3.77
CA GLY A 71 -16.42 -10.90 -2.68
C GLY A 71 -14.93 -11.23 -2.84
N ALA A 72 -14.61 -12.46 -3.24
CA ALA A 72 -13.24 -12.89 -3.50
C ALA A 72 -12.61 -12.11 -4.68
N LEU A 73 -13.35 -11.93 -5.78
CA LEU A 73 -12.89 -11.14 -6.93
C LEU A 73 -12.63 -9.68 -6.55
N ILE A 74 -13.52 -9.05 -5.76
CA ILE A 74 -13.34 -7.69 -5.27
C ILE A 74 -12.08 -7.59 -4.41
N ALA A 75 -11.88 -8.51 -3.47
CA ALA A 75 -10.70 -8.51 -2.61
C ALA A 75 -9.40 -8.66 -3.42
N VAL A 76 -9.36 -9.59 -4.37
CA VAL A 76 -8.20 -9.81 -5.25
C VAL A 76 -7.94 -8.60 -6.15
N ALA A 77 -8.98 -8.03 -6.77
CA ALA A 77 -8.85 -6.85 -7.63
C ALA A 77 -8.31 -5.65 -6.84
N CYS A 78 -8.82 -5.41 -5.62
CA CYS A 78 -8.31 -4.36 -4.74
C CYS A 78 -6.83 -4.56 -4.42
N LEU A 79 -6.40 -5.78 -4.08
CA LEU A 79 -5.00 -6.08 -3.79
C LEU A 79 -4.09 -5.83 -5.00
N LEU A 80 -4.53 -6.19 -6.21
CA LEU A 80 -3.78 -5.93 -7.43
C LEU A 80 -3.64 -4.43 -7.73
N ILE A 81 -4.71 -3.65 -7.53
CA ILE A 81 -4.69 -2.19 -7.70
C ILE A 81 -3.77 -1.55 -6.66
N LEU A 82 -3.85 -2.01 -5.40
CA LEU A 82 -2.97 -1.55 -4.32
C LEU A 82 -1.50 -1.81 -4.66
N ARG A 83 -1.20 -3.02 -5.14
CA ARG A 83 0.14 -3.42 -5.57
C ARG A 83 0.66 -2.52 -6.70
N ARG A 84 -0.16 -2.28 -7.73
CA ARG A 84 0.22 -1.38 -8.84
C ARG A 84 0.47 0.06 -8.36
N ARG A 85 -0.35 0.57 -7.44
CA ARG A 85 -0.14 1.92 -6.88
C ARG A 85 1.15 1.98 -6.07
N LEU A 86 1.40 1.00 -5.21
CA LEU A 86 2.66 0.89 -4.47
C LEU A 86 3.87 0.82 -5.42
N GLN A 87 3.79 0.02 -6.48
CA GLN A 87 4.86 -0.06 -7.49
C GLN A 87 5.10 1.29 -8.17
N ARG A 88 4.05 1.98 -8.61
CA ARG A 88 4.20 3.33 -9.20
C ARG A 88 4.81 4.33 -8.22
N LEU A 89 4.43 4.29 -6.95
CA LEU A 89 5.02 5.15 -5.93
C LEU A 89 6.50 4.83 -5.72
N TRP A 90 6.90 3.56 -5.85
CA TRP A 90 8.30 3.17 -5.79
C TRP A 90 9.09 3.63 -7.01
N GLU A 91 8.47 3.66 -8.19
CA GLU A 91 9.08 4.18 -9.43
C GLU A 91 9.19 5.71 -9.42
N GLU A 92 8.17 6.40 -8.91
CA GLU A 92 8.09 7.87 -8.85
C GLU A 92 8.96 8.45 -7.72
N PHE A 93 9.16 7.68 -6.64
CA PHE A 93 9.97 8.03 -5.49
C PHE A 93 11.04 6.96 -5.22
N PRO A 94 12.07 6.85 -6.09
CA PRO A 94 13.16 5.91 -5.88
C PRO A 94 13.94 6.30 -4.62
N LEU A 95 14.15 5.31 -3.73
CA LEU A 95 14.90 5.50 -2.47
C LEU A 95 16.42 5.52 -2.67
N LEU A 96 16.90 5.17 -3.87
CA LEU A 96 18.31 5.12 -4.22
C LEU A 96 18.56 6.12 -5.36
N PRO A 97 19.68 6.86 -5.33
CA PRO A 97 20.21 7.38 -6.57
C PRO A 97 20.52 6.15 -7.43
N ILE A 98 19.83 6.03 -8.57
CA ILE A 98 20.28 5.16 -9.64
C ILE A 98 21.60 5.77 -10.11
N ASP A 99 22.71 5.19 -9.66
CA ASP A 99 24.07 5.46 -10.11
C ASP A 99 24.41 6.94 -10.39
N SER A 100 24.63 7.67 -9.30
CA SER A 100 25.79 8.54 -9.26
C SER A 100 27.06 7.65 -9.35
N ASP A 101 28.00 8.01 -10.21
CA ASP A 101 29.45 7.71 -10.13
C ASP A 101 30.15 6.53 -10.86
N GLU A 102 29.52 5.67 -11.69
CA GLU A 102 30.34 4.71 -12.50
C GLU A 102 30.91 5.32 -13.81
N ASN A 103 30.65 6.60 -14.10
CA ASN A 103 31.14 7.25 -15.32
C ASN A 103 32.12 8.42 -15.07
N GLN A 104 32.44 8.72 -13.82
CA GLN A 104 33.43 9.74 -13.49
C GLN A 104 34.85 9.17 -13.37
N ASP A 105 35.01 7.89 -13.03
CA ASP A 105 36.32 7.24 -12.95
C ASP A 105 36.95 7.03 -14.34
N ARG A 106 36.13 6.73 -15.37
CA ARG A 106 36.62 6.57 -16.75
C ARG A 106 37.09 7.86 -17.43
N LYS A 107 36.81 9.04 -16.86
CA LYS A 107 37.34 10.32 -17.38
C LYS A 107 38.70 10.69 -16.80
N HIS A 108 39.13 10.07 -15.70
CA HIS A 108 40.45 10.29 -15.13
C HIS A 108 41.52 9.35 -15.70
N GLU A 109 41.13 8.21 -16.27
CA GLU A 109 42.05 7.27 -16.94
C GLU A 109 42.32 7.58 -18.42
N ALA A 110 41.62 8.55 -19.00
CA ALA A 110 41.78 8.97 -20.40
C ALA A 110 42.55 10.30 -20.57
N GLY A 111 43.22 10.77 -19.50
CA GLY A 111 44.07 11.96 -19.49
C GLY A 111 45.51 11.67 -19.86
#